data_AF-A0A392M5P8-F1
#
_entry.id   AF-A0A392M5P8-F1
#
_cell.length_a   1.000
_cell.length_b   1.000
_cell.length_c   1.000
_cell.angle_alpha   90.00
_cell.angle_beta   90.00
_cell.angle_gamma   90.00
#
_symmetry.space_group_name_H-M   'P 1'
#
loop_
_entity.id
_entity.type
_entity.pdbx_description
1 polymer ?
#
loop_
_entity_poly.entity_id
_entity_poly.type
_entity_poly.pdbx_seq_one_letter_code
_entity_poly.pdbx_strand_id
1 'polypeptide(L)'
;MANFDVHQILVDEGSSCDIMYTSLFKVLGLDREHLSPYVGSDLQGFNGSTSKPWGYVDLIVTSGQGETAKSIKVKFLVINCESLYQCIIGR
;
A
#
# COMPACT_ATOMS: atom_id res chain seq x y z
N MET A 1 10.47 -17.46 -3.08
CA MET A 1 9.93 -16.23 -2.47
C MET A 1 10.55 -15.04 -3.17
N ALA A 2 9.75 -14.17 -3.78
CA ALA A 2 10.27 -12.91 -4.30
C ALA A 2 10.28 -11.89 -3.15
N ASN A 3 11.46 -11.42 -2.76
CA ASN A 3 11.61 -10.29 -1.85
C ASN A 3 11.87 -9.05 -2.71
N PHE A 4 10.97 -8.08 -2.62
CA PHE A 4 11.11 -6.82 -3.33
C PHE A 4 11.55 -5.74 -2.33
N ASP A 5 12.64 -5.06 -2.64
CA ASP A 5 13.09 -3.91 -1.87
C ASP A 5 12.26 -2.68 -2.25
N VAL A 6 11.54 -2.13 -1.27
CA VAL A 6 10.69 -0.95 -1.43
C VAL A 6 11.38 0.24 -0.75
N HIS A 7 11.75 1.26 -1.52
CA HIS A 7 12.57 2.37 -1.03
C HIS A 7 11.80 3.66 -0.71
N GLN A 8 10.58 3.82 -1.22
CA GLN A 8 9.82 5.08 -1.09
C GLN A 8 8.54 4.86 -0.29
N ILE A 9 8.70 4.54 0.99
CA ILE A 9 7.60 4.36 1.93
C ILE A 9 7.42 5.65 2.72
N LEU A 10 6.21 6.19 2.75
CA LEU A 10 5.83 7.28 3.65
C LEU A 10 5.21 6.69 4.92
N VAL A 11 5.71 7.04 6.10
CA VAL A 11 5.07 6.72 7.38
C VAL A 11 4.26 7.95 7.80
N ASP A 12 2.95 7.82 7.84
CA ASP A 12 2.02 8.92 8.10
C ASP A 12 1.04 8.55 9.21
N GLU A 13 1.30 9.03 10.43
CA GLU A 13 0.41 8.81 11.59
C GLU A 13 -0.96 9.49 11.45
N GLY A 14 -1.10 10.44 10.52
CA GLY A 14 -2.37 11.08 10.19
C GLY A 14 -3.22 10.27 9.22
N SER A 15 -2.63 9.26 8.57
CA SER A 15 -3.37 8.39 7.64
C SER A 15 -4.25 7.40 8.40
N SER A 16 -5.50 7.31 7.97
CA SER A 16 -6.49 6.38 8.53
C SER A 16 -6.35 4.94 7.99
N CYS A 17 -5.55 4.73 6.96
CA CYS A 17 -5.31 3.41 6.36
C CYS A 17 -3.94 3.31 5.71
N ASP A 18 -3.46 2.08 5.54
CA ASP A 18 -2.28 1.79 4.73
C ASP A 18 -2.65 1.82 3.24
N ILE A 19 -1.89 2.58 2.46
CA ILE A 19 -2.16 2.79 1.04
C ILE A 19 -1.04 2.17 0.21
N MET A 20 -1.40 1.44 -0.84
CA MET A 20 -0.44 1.01 -1.86
C MET A 20 -0.79 1.66 -3.20
N TYR A 21 0.19 2.24 -3.85
CA TYR A 21 -0.01 2.77 -5.20
C TYR A 21 0.12 1.67 -6.25
N THR A 22 -0.62 1.83 -7.36
CA THR A 22 -0.64 0.83 -8.44
C THR A 22 0.74 0.60 -9.08
N SER A 23 1.66 1.55 -8.97
CA SER A 23 3.06 1.39 -9.38
C SER A 23 3.73 0.23 -8.64
N LEU A 24 3.67 0.23 -7.30
CA LEU A 24 4.21 -0.85 -6.48
C LEU A 24 3.44 -2.15 -6.69
N PHE A 25 2.11 -2.09 -6.72
CA PHE A 25 1.26 -3.27 -6.93
C PHE A 25 1.68 -4.07 -8.17
N LYS A 26 1.95 -3.37 -9.29
CA LYS A 26 2.43 -3.98 -10.54
C LYS A 26 3.87 -4.48 -10.43
N VAL A 27 4.77 -3.75 -9.76
CA VAL A 27 6.16 -4.19 -9.53
C VAL A 27 6.20 -5.51 -8.76
N LEU A 28 5.29 -5.70 -7.81
CA LEU A 28 5.13 -6.96 -7.07
C LEU A 28 4.54 -8.10 -7.90
N GLY A 29 4.18 -7.86 -9.18
CA GLY A 29 3.56 -8.84 -10.05
C GLY A 29 2.12 -9.18 -9.68
N LEU A 30 1.43 -8.27 -8.98
CA LEU A 30 0.05 -8.47 -8.56
C LEU A 30 -0.91 -7.92 -9.61
N ASP A 31 -1.99 -8.67 -9.80
CA ASP A 31 -3.12 -8.31 -10.66
C ASP A 31 -4.41 -8.16 -9.88
N ARG A 32 -5.42 -7.53 -10.49
CA ARG A 32 -6.70 -7.19 -9.81
C ARG A 32 -7.45 -8.41 -9.26
N GLU A 33 -7.16 -9.61 -9.73
CA GLU A 33 -7.72 -10.87 -9.21
C GLU A 33 -7.25 -11.18 -7.78
N HIS A 34 -6.10 -10.64 -7.37
CA HIS A 34 -5.57 -10.76 -6.01
C HIS A 34 -6.22 -9.76 -5.03
N LEU A 35 -7.07 -8.87 -5.53
CA LEU A 35 -7.75 -7.87 -4.70
C LEU A 35 -9.03 -8.43 -4.11
N SER A 36 -9.22 -8.17 -2.82
CA SER A 36 -10.54 -8.24 -2.22
C SER A 36 -11.31 -6.95 -2.48
N PRO A 37 -12.64 -7.02 -2.69
CA PRO A 37 -13.44 -5.86 -3.05
C PRO A 37 -13.44 -4.83 -1.91
N TYR A 38 -13.34 -3.56 -2.29
CA TYR A 38 -13.55 -2.42 -1.39
C TYR A 38 -14.97 -1.91 -1.55
N VAL A 39 -15.71 -1.80 -0.43
CA VAL A 39 -17.05 -1.21 -0.38
C VAL A 39 -17.00 -0.02 0.57
N GLY A 40 -16.69 1.15 0.02
CA GLY A 40 -16.60 2.40 0.78
C GLY A 40 -16.53 3.60 -0.15
N SER A 41 -16.31 4.78 0.43
CA SER A 41 -16.21 6.04 -0.32
C SER A 41 -14.86 6.18 -1.01
N ASP A 42 -14.81 7.04 -2.03
CA ASP A 42 -13.53 7.44 -2.60
C ASP A 42 -12.65 8.14 -1.55
N LEU A 43 -11.34 8.06 -1.72
CA LEU A 43 -10.40 8.70 -0.82
C LEU A 43 -10.11 10.13 -1.26
N GLN A 44 -10.21 11.05 -0.31
CA GLN A 44 -9.94 12.47 -0.53
C GLN A 44 -8.53 12.81 -0.04
N GLY A 45 -7.69 13.29 -0.95
CA GLY A 45 -6.36 13.81 -0.65
C GLY A 45 -6.40 15.25 -0.13
N PHE A 46 -5.33 15.69 0.52
CA PHE A 46 -5.20 17.05 1.07
C PHE A 46 -5.33 18.15 0.02
N ASN A 47 -4.97 17.88 -1.23
CA ASN A 47 -5.12 18.80 -2.36
C ASN A 47 -6.55 18.80 -2.95
N GLY A 48 -7.51 18.14 -2.30
CA GLY A 48 -8.88 17.98 -2.79
C GLY A 48 -9.03 16.97 -3.93
N SER A 49 -7.97 16.25 -4.29
CA SER A 49 -8.07 15.16 -5.27
C SER A 49 -8.86 14.00 -4.69
N THR A 50 -9.61 13.31 -5.55
CA THR A 50 -10.40 12.14 -5.17
C THR A 50 -9.91 10.94 -5.95
N SER A 51 -9.57 9.87 -5.24
CA SER A 51 -9.09 8.63 -5.85
C SER A 51 -9.96 7.46 -5.47
N LYS A 52 -10.47 6.75 -6.49
CA LYS A 52 -11.27 5.54 -6.29
C LYS A 52 -10.36 4.34 -6.01
N PRO A 53 -10.49 3.67 -4.85
CA PRO A 53 -9.70 2.48 -4.57
C PRO A 53 -10.06 1.32 -5.49
N TRP A 54 -9.07 0.49 -5.82
CA TRP A 54 -9.28 -0.74 -6.59
C TRP A 54 -9.77 -1.88 -5.71
N GLY A 55 -9.36 -1.92 -4.45
CA GLY A 55 -9.61 -3.02 -3.53
C GLY A 55 -8.51 -3.13 -2.48
N TYR A 56 -8.61 -4.13 -1.62
CA TYR A 56 -7.57 -4.43 -0.63
C TYR A 56 -6.68 -5.58 -1.07
N VAL A 57 -5.40 -5.50 -0.72
CA VAL A 57 -4.46 -6.62 -0.75
C VAL A 57 -3.84 -6.80 0.63
N ASP A 58 -3.72 -8.06 1.05
CA ASP A 58 -3.00 -8.42 2.27
C ASP A 58 -1.57 -8.84 1.92
N LEU A 59 -0.56 -8.19 2.47
CA LEU A 59 0.85 -8.51 2.24
C LEU A 59 1.62 -8.69 3.55
N ILE A 60 2.68 -9.50 3.49
CA ILE A 60 3.65 -9.57 4.59
C ILE A 60 4.71 -8.50 4.32
N VAL A 61 4.84 -7.55 5.23
CA VAL A 61 5.86 -6.51 5.22
C VAL A 61 6.91 -6.89 6.25
N THR A 62 8.16 -6.98 5.81
CA THR A 62 9.31 -7.22 6.68
C THR A 62 10.11 -5.94 6.84
N SER A 63 10.33 -5.51 8.07
CA SER A 63 11.14 -4.33 8.41
C SER A 63 12.33 -4.74 9.27
N GLY A 64 13.49 -4.11 9.04
CA GLY A 64 14.75 -4.46 9.68
C GLY A 64 15.60 -5.43 8.86
N GLN A 65 16.75 -5.83 9.40
CA GLN A 65 17.70 -6.72 8.73
C GLN A 65 18.22 -7.80 9.70
N GLY A 66 18.55 -8.96 9.14
CA GLY A 66 19.08 -10.10 9.90
C GLY A 66 18.12 -10.57 11.00
N GLU A 67 18.66 -10.91 12.16
CA GLU A 67 17.90 -11.45 13.31
C GLU A 67 16.92 -10.44 13.93
N THR A 68 17.05 -9.15 13.61
CA THR A 68 16.15 -8.09 14.11
C THR A 68 14.95 -7.83 13.21
N ALA A 69 14.89 -8.50 12.05
CA ALA A 69 13.81 -8.33 11.10
C ALA A 69 12.47 -8.76 11.72
N LYS A 70 11.45 -7.91 11.55
CA LYS A 70 10.08 -8.18 11.99
C LYS A 70 9.17 -8.22 10.77
N SER A 71 8.41 -9.29 10.63
CA SER A 71 7.40 -9.44 9.60
C SER A 71 6.01 -9.25 10.19
N ILE A 72 5.21 -8.38 9.57
CA ILE A 72 3.82 -8.13 9.95
C ILE A 72 2.93 -8.28 8.72
N LYS A 73 1.69 -8.74 8.94
CA LYS A 73 0.67 -8.74 7.90
C LYS A 73 0.02 -7.36 7.84
N VAL A 74 0.09 -6.70 6.70
CA VAL A 74 -0.47 -5.36 6.46
C VAL A 74 -1.54 -5.46 5.39
N LYS A 75 -2.68 -4.78 5.60
CA LYS A 75 -3.77 -4.69 4.63
C LYS A 75 -3.68 -3.34 3.92
N PHE A 76 -3.22 -3.36 2.67
CA PHE A 76 -3.14 -2.15 1.86
C PHE A 76 -4.42 -1.93 1.07
N LEU A 77 -4.91 -0.69 1.07
CA LEU A 77 -5.89 -0.21 0.11
C LEU A 77 -5.17 0.25 -1.15
N VAL A 78 -5.45 -0.40 -2.28
CA VAL A 78 -4.76 -0.12 -3.54
C VAL A 78 -5.42 1.06 -4.26
N ILE A 79 -4.64 2.09 -4.58
CA ILE A 79 -5.11 3.31 -5.23
C ILE A 79 -4.38 3.54 -6.55
N ASN A 80 -5.13 3.84 -7.60
CA ASN A 80 -4.58 4.25 -8.88
C ASN A 80 -4.41 5.78 -8.93
N CYS A 81 -3.29 6.25 -8.40
CA CYS A 81 -2.91 7.65 -8.39
C CYS A 81 -1.40 7.76 -8.64
N GLU A 82 -0.97 8.79 -9.37
CA GLU A 82 0.45 9.09 -9.52
C GLU A 82 1.01 9.64 -8.21
N SER A 83 2.04 8.99 -7.68
CA SER A 83 2.69 9.37 -6.42
C SER A 83 4.19 9.16 -6.51
N LEU A 84 4.93 9.99 -5.78
CA LEU A 84 6.36 9.83 -5.55
C LEU A 84 6.66 8.70 -4.54
N TYR A 85 5.65 8.26 -3.80
CA TYR A 85 5.74 7.15 -2.86
C TYR A 85 5.16 5.87 -3.47
N GLN A 86 5.67 4.74 -3.01
CA GLN A 86 5.22 3.41 -3.41
C GLN A 86 4.09 2.90 -2.51
N CYS A 87 4.15 3.25 -1.22
CA CYS A 87 3.08 3.02 -0.26
C CYS A 87 3.13 4.05 0.88
N ILE A 88 2.01 4.18 1.57
CA ILE A 88 1.88 4.87 2.84
C ILE A 88 1.58 3.82 3.90
N ILE A 89 2.32 3.85 5.00
CA ILE A 89 2.03 3.09 6.21
C ILE A 89 1.43 4.06 7.21
N GLY A 90 0.18 3.82 7.57
CA GLY A 90 -0.58 4.60 8.54
C GLY A 90 -0.28 4.19 9.98
N ARG A 91 -1.11 4.69 10.90
CA ARG A 91 -1.08 4.32 12.32
C ARG A 91 -1.69 2.96 12.61
#